data_AF-A0A426QIR6-F1
#
_entry.id   AF-A0A426QIR6-F1
#
_cell.length_a   1.000
_cell.length_b   1.000
_cell.length_c   1.000
_cell.angle_alpha   90.00
_cell.angle_beta   90.00
_cell.angle_gamma   90.00
#
_symmetry.space_group_name_H-M   'P 1'
#
loop_
_entity.id
_entity.type
_entity.pdbx_description
1 polymer ?
#
loop_
_entity_poly.entity_id
_entity_poly.type
_entity_poly.pdbx_seq_one_letter_code
_entity_poly.pdbx_strand_id
1 'polypeptide(L)'
;MSVIKFEEAAKEAARNEEFREIFRTMEQNLKLPETAFQDASMSRIYISKLAWAYYSAYSAIIMNAVIRLQALKNGIDKDFTDKERLRGLIKEALPSVGDKIDEFDTGAYYYFLETIEDMILRECEKTLKGEEADQESMEKAAAIIKKASELKNSITKEGAEMRS
;
A
#
# COMPACT_ATOMS: atom_id res chain seq x y z
N MET A 1 1.38 -9.05 -16.41
CA MET A 1 0.74 -7.77 -16.77
C MET A 1 1.83 -6.73 -16.95
N SER A 2 1.72 -5.88 -17.98
CA SER A 2 2.72 -4.83 -18.23
C SER A 2 2.67 -3.77 -17.13
N VAL A 3 3.82 -3.35 -16.59
CA VAL A 3 3.90 -2.28 -15.60
C VAL A 3 3.72 -0.95 -16.33
N ILE A 4 2.66 -0.21 -15.99
CA ILE A 4 2.46 1.15 -16.51
C ILE A 4 3.51 2.07 -15.87
N LYS A 5 4.35 2.70 -16.70
CA LYS A 5 5.27 3.75 -16.25
C LYS A 5 4.44 4.99 -15.90
N PHE A 6 4.18 5.18 -14.61
CA PHE A 6 3.29 6.23 -14.12
C PHE A 6 3.67 7.63 -14.60
N GLU A 7 4.96 7.97 -14.61
CA GLU A 7 5.41 9.31 -14.99
C GLU A 7 5.05 9.65 -16.44
N GLU A 8 5.17 8.67 -17.35
CA GLU A 8 4.78 8.84 -18.75
C GLU A 8 3.24 8.85 -18.90
N ALA A 9 2.55 7.98 -18.17
CA ALA A 9 1.09 7.95 -18.15
C ALA A 9 0.50 9.25 -17.58
N ALA A 10 1.12 9.85 -16.56
CA ALA A 10 0.66 11.09 -15.93
C ALA A 10 0.81 12.29 -16.86
N LYS A 11 1.92 12.38 -17.60
CA LYS A 11 2.12 13.41 -18.63
C LYS A 11 1.07 13.32 -19.75
N GLU A 12 0.76 12.12 -20.20
CA GLU A 12 -0.26 11.90 -21.24
C GLU A 12 -1.66 12.19 -20.70
N ALA A 13 -1.97 11.71 -19.50
CA ALA A 13 -3.25 11.94 -18.84
C ALA A 13 -3.54 13.42 -18.58
N ALA A 14 -2.52 14.26 -18.37
CA ALA A 14 -2.70 15.71 -18.24
C ALA A 14 -3.17 16.38 -19.54
N ARG A 15 -2.82 15.82 -20.71
CA ARG A 15 -3.03 16.44 -22.01
C ARG A 15 -4.18 15.84 -22.81
N ASN A 16 -4.59 14.60 -22.49
CA ASN A 16 -5.49 13.80 -23.30
C ASN A 16 -6.71 13.30 -22.49
N GLU A 17 -7.90 13.82 -22.78
CA GLU A 17 -9.16 13.41 -22.12
C GLU A 17 -9.55 11.97 -22.46
N GLU A 18 -9.33 11.52 -23.70
CA GLU A 18 -9.63 10.15 -24.12
C GLU A 18 -8.75 9.15 -23.34
N PHE A 19 -7.50 9.52 -23.07
CA PHE A 19 -6.61 8.74 -22.23
C PHE A 19 -7.08 8.66 -20.77
N ARG A 20 -7.66 9.74 -20.23
CA ARG A 20 -8.27 9.73 -18.88
C ARG A 20 -9.47 8.79 -18.78
N GLU A 21 -10.26 8.68 -19.85
CA GLU A 21 -11.47 7.85 -19.88
C GLU A 21 -11.17 6.36 -19.71
N ILE A 22 -10.00 5.91 -20.18
CA ILE A 22 -9.50 4.55 -19.95
C ILE A 22 -9.42 4.26 -18.44
N PHE A 23 -8.84 5.17 -17.66
CA PHE A 23 -8.69 5.01 -16.22
C PHE A 23 -10.03 5.14 -15.47
N ARG A 24 -10.95 5.99 -15.94
CA ARG A 24 -12.33 6.06 -15.41
C ARG A 24 -13.07 4.74 -15.60
N THR A 25 -12.96 4.16 -16.79
CA THR A 25 -13.58 2.87 -17.11
C THR A 25 -12.97 1.75 -16.27
N MET A 26 -11.66 1.78 -16.00
CA MET A 26 -11.01 0.82 -15.10
C MET A 26 -11.54 0.93 -13.67
N GLU A 27 -11.73 2.14 -13.13
CA GLU A 27 -12.27 2.36 -11.78
C GLU A 27 -13.71 1.84 -11.63
N GLN A 28 -14.57 2.04 -12.63
CA GLN A 28 -15.95 1.53 -12.57
C GLN A 28 -16.03 0.00 -12.44
N ASN A 29 -15.00 -0.71 -12.89
CA ASN A 29 -14.88 -2.15 -12.76
C ASN A 29 -14.20 -2.59 -11.45
N LEU A 30 -13.55 -1.66 -10.73
CA LEU A 30 -12.99 -1.90 -9.40
C LEU A 30 -14.12 -1.90 -8.36
N LYS A 31 -14.55 -3.10 -7.97
CA LYS A 31 -15.44 -3.30 -6.82
C LYS A 31 -14.62 -3.27 -5.52
N LEU A 32 -14.19 -2.08 -5.10
CA LEU A 32 -13.70 -1.87 -3.75
C LEU A 32 -14.91 -1.60 -2.84
N PRO A 33 -15.22 -2.44 -1.85
CA PRO A 33 -16.24 -2.12 -0.87
C PRO A 33 -15.86 -0.82 -0.17
N GLU A 34 -16.79 0.15 -0.09
CA GLU A 34 -16.54 1.43 0.61
C GLU A 34 -16.11 1.21 2.07
N THR A 35 -16.48 0.07 2.66
CA THR A 35 -16.20 -0.32 4.05
C THR A 35 -14.96 -1.21 4.22
N ALA A 36 -14.30 -1.65 3.14
CA ALA A 36 -13.26 -2.70 3.21
C ALA A 36 -12.17 -2.41 4.26
N PHE A 37 -11.77 -1.13 4.38
CA PHE A 37 -10.76 -0.70 5.36
C PHE A 37 -11.33 -0.43 6.76
N GLN A 38 -12.62 -0.10 6.87
CA GLN A 38 -13.30 0.12 8.15
C GLN A 38 -13.58 -1.21 8.85
N ASP A 39 -14.08 -2.20 8.11
CA ASP A 39 -14.40 -3.53 8.63
C ASP A 39 -13.14 -4.22 9.18
N ALA A 40 -12.02 -4.12 8.46
CA ALA A 40 -10.74 -4.65 8.91
C ALA A 40 -10.23 -4.02 10.22
N SER A 41 -10.56 -2.74 10.47
CA SER A 41 -10.14 -2.05 11.70
C SER A 41 -10.83 -2.60 12.94
N MET A 42 -12.05 -3.13 12.80
CA MET A 42 -12.78 -3.79 13.89
C MET A 42 -12.14 -5.12 14.29
N SER A 43 -11.47 -5.80 13.36
CA SER A 43 -10.77 -7.06 13.62
C SER A 43 -9.46 -6.89 14.40
N ARG A 44 -8.96 -5.66 14.57
CA ARG A 44 -7.65 -5.39 15.20
C ARG A 44 -7.51 -5.96 16.61
N ILE A 45 -8.59 -6.02 17.38
CA ILE A 45 -8.55 -6.55 18.76
C ILE A 45 -8.47 -8.09 18.82
N TYR A 46 -8.73 -8.77 17.70
CA TYR A 46 -8.82 -10.23 17.62
C TYR A 46 -7.62 -10.88 16.93
N ILE A 47 -6.68 -10.09 16.41
CA ILE A 47 -5.52 -10.58 15.67
C ILE A 47 -4.20 -10.17 16.34
N SER A 48 -3.13 -10.90 16.05
CA SER A 48 -1.80 -10.54 16.55
C SER A 48 -1.37 -9.15 16.07
N LYS A 49 -0.53 -8.47 16.86
CA LYS A 49 0.01 -7.16 16.46
C LYS A 49 0.80 -7.26 15.15
N LEU A 50 1.47 -8.39 14.93
CA LEU A 50 2.27 -8.62 13.73
C LEU A 50 1.39 -8.86 12.50
N ALA A 51 0.27 -9.60 12.63
CA ALA A 51 -0.74 -9.72 11.59
C ALA A 51 -1.27 -8.33 11.17
N TRP A 52 -1.61 -7.49 12.15
CA TRP A 52 -2.06 -6.12 11.90
C TRP A 52 -0.98 -5.27 11.21
N ALA A 53 0.27 -5.47 11.56
CA ALA A 53 1.39 -4.78 10.96
C ALA A 53 1.54 -5.15 9.47
N TYR A 54 1.48 -6.44 9.13
CA TYR A 54 1.47 -6.88 7.73
C TYR A 54 0.25 -6.37 6.96
N TYR A 55 -0.94 -6.39 7.57
CA TYR A 55 -2.13 -5.78 6.97
C TYR A 55 -1.94 -4.28 6.70
N SER A 56 -1.29 -3.57 7.62
CA SER A 56 -0.99 -2.15 7.44
C SER A 56 -0.06 -1.92 6.24
N ALA A 57 0.96 -2.78 6.05
CA ALA A 57 1.82 -2.74 4.86
C ALA A 57 1.05 -3.07 3.57
N TYR A 58 0.22 -4.11 3.60
CA TYR A 58 -0.63 -4.52 2.47
C TYR A 58 -1.55 -3.37 2.02
N SER A 59 -2.27 -2.78 2.97
CA SER A 59 -3.19 -1.67 2.71
C SER A 59 -2.46 -0.42 2.14
N ALA A 60 -1.24 -0.15 2.60
CA ALA A 60 -0.43 0.97 2.09
C ALA A 60 -0.04 0.79 0.62
N ILE A 61 0.34 -0.42 0.20
CA ILE A 61 0.66 -0.73 -1.20
C ILE A 61 -0.58 -0.51 -2.09
N ILE A 62 -1.75 -0.98 -1.66
CA ILE A 62 -3.01 -0.78 -2.38
C ILE A 62 -3.34 0.71 -2.46
N MET A 63 -3.27 1.42 -1.33
CA MET A 63 -3.62 2.85 -1.28
C MET A 63 -2.70 3.67 -2.20
N ASN A 64 -1.42 3.32 -2.28
CA ASN A 64 -0.49 3.91 -3.22
C ASN A 64 -0.95 3.75 -4.68
N ALA A 65 -1.41 2.55 -5.05
CA ALA A 65 -1.93 2.29 -6.39
C ALA A 65 -3.23 3.08 -6.66
N VAL A 66 -4.12 3.15 -5.66
CA VAL A 66 -5.37 3.91 -5.75
C VAL A 66 -5.10 5.41 -5.93
N ILE A 67 -4.17 6.00 -5.17
CA ILE A 67 -3.80 7.42 -5.29
C ILE A 67 -3.28 7.72 -6.71
N ARG A 68 -2.40 6.85 -7.24
CA ARG A 68 -1.89 6.99 -8.61
C ARG A 68 -2.99 6.87 -9.65
N LEU A 69 -3.92 5.92 -9.48
CA LEU A 69 -5.08 5.80 -10.37
C LEU A 69 -5.94 7.08 -10.34
N GLN A 70 -6.18 7.65 -9.15
CA GLN A 70 -6.91 8.93 -9.03
C GLN A 70 -6.15 10.08 -9.71
N ALA A 71 -4.81 10.14 -9.59
CA ALA A 71 -4.02 11.15 -10.27
C ALA A 71 -4.17 11.05 -11.81
N LEU A 72 -4.04 9.84 -12.37
CA LEU A 72 -4.23 9.59 -13.80
C LEU A 72 -5.65 9.94 -14.27
N LYS A 73 -6.67 9.55 -13.51
CA LYS A 73 -8.07 9.84 -13.82
C LYS A 73 -8.36 11.35 -13.89
N ASN A 74 -7.74 12.11 -13.01
CA ASN A 74 -7.94 13.56 -12.91
C ASN A 74 -6.93 14.36 -13.76
N GLY A 75 -6.04 13.69 -14.50
CA GLY A 75 -5.02 14.34 -15.34
C GLY A 75 -3.97 15.09 -14.55
N ILE A 76 -3.67 14.65 -13.33
CA ILE A 76 -2.61 15.25 -12.52
C ILE A 76 -1.27 14.65 -12.93
N ASP A 77 -0.34 15.50 -13.37
CA ASP A 77 0.98 15.11 -13.88
C ASP A 77 2.04 14.90 -12.77
N LYS A 78 1.71 15.27 -11.53
CA LYS A 78 2.58 15.15 -10.36
C LYS A 78 2.33 13.84 -9.59
N ASP A 79 3.41 13.16 -9.22
CA ASP A 79 3.38 12.02 -8.30
C ASP A 79 3.41 12.53 -6.85
N PHE A 80 2.37 12.23 -6.07
CA PHE A 80 2.26 12.55 -4.63
C PHE A 80 2.50 11.32 -3.76
N THR A 81 3.05 10.26 -4.35
CA THR A 81 3.40 9.07 -3.60
C THR A 81 4.81 9.17 -3.07
N ASP A 82 4.98 8.91 -1.77
CA ASP A 82 6.29 8.84 -1.14
C ASP A 82 6.91 7.45 -1.42
N LYS A 83 7.52 7.35 -2.61
CA LYS A 83 8.13 6.09 -3.11
C LYS A 83 9.16 5.52 -2.14
N GLU A 84 9.93 6.40 -1.49
CA GLU A 84 11.01 6.01 -0.56
C GLU A 84 10.44 5.46 0.75
N ARG A 85 9.43 6.12 1.34
CA ARG A 85 8.77 5.57 2.55
C ARG A 85 8.04 4.27 2.27
N LEU A 86 7.37 4.17 1.12
CA LEU A 86 6.73 2.91 0.72
C LEU A 86 7.75 1.79 0.53
N ARG A 87 8.88 2.08 -0.12
CA ARG A 87 9.98 1.12 -0.24
C ARG A 87 10.50 0.69 1.13
N GLY A 88 10.75 1.65 2.01
CA GLY A 88 11.22 1.40 3.38
C GLY A 88 10.25 0.53 4.18
N LEU A 89 8.93 0.72 3.99
CA LEU A 89 7.88 -0.10 4.60
C LEU A 89 7.92 -1.54 4.06
N ILE A 90 8.07 -1.74 2.75
CA ILE A 90 8.14 -3.08 2.17
C ILE A 90 9.41 -3.80 2.61
N LYS A 91 10.57 -3.12 2.66
CA LYS A 91 11.82 -3.71 3.19
C LYS A 91 11.65 -4.20 4.63
N GLU A 92 10.89 -3.48 5.45
CA GLU A 92 10.61 -3.87 6.83
C GLU A 92 9.66 -5.06 6.93
N ALA A 93 8.59 -5.03 6.12
CA ALA A 93 7.61 -6.11 6.09
C ALA A 93 8.21 -7.41 5.50
N LEU A 94 9.07 -7.28 4.49
CA LEU A 94 9.68 -8.37 3.73
C LEU A 94 11.22 -8.21 3.65
N PRO A 95 11.96 -8.48 4.74
CA PRO A 95 13.42 -8.33 4.76
C PRO A 95 14.14 -9.20 3.72
N SER A 96 13.55 -10.37 3.37
CA SER A 96 14.06 -11.29 2.36
C SER A 96 14.11 -10.70 0.95
N VAL A 97 13.38 -9.62 0.70
CA VAL A 97 13.32 -8.91 -0.58
C VAL A 97 14.25 -7.66 -0.57
N GLY A 98 14.92 -7.41 0.55
CA GLY A 98 15.62 -6.17 0.90
C GLY A 98 16.40 -5.50 -0.23
N ASP A 99 17.40 -6.17 -0.79
CA ASP A 99 18.29 -5.55 -1.80
C ASP A 99 17.67 -5.54 -3.20
N LYS A 100 16.77 -6.48 -3.49
CA LYS A 100 16.15 -6.61 -4.82
C LYS A 100 15.06 -5.57 -5.06
N ILE A 101 14.48 -5.01 -3.99
CA ILE A 101 13.41 -4.02 -4.13
C ILE A 101 13.89 -2.70 -4.73
N ASP A 102 15.19 -2.39 -4.62
CA ASP A 102 15.78 -1.16 -5.16
C ASP A 102 15.77 -1.15 -6.70
N GLU A 103 15.66 -2.32 -7.33
CA GLU A 103 15.58 -2.50 -8.78
C GLU A 103 14.17 -2.31 -9.34
N PHE A 104 13.14 -2.31 -8.49
CA PHE A 104 11.74 -2.24 -8.92
C PHE A 104 11.19 -0.81 -8.83
N ASP A 105 10.47 -0.39 -9.88
CA ASP A 105 9.60 0.79 -9.78
C ASP A 105 8.40 0.48 -8.86
N THR A 106 7.80 1.51 -8.26
CA THR A 106 6.64 1.35 -7.37
C THR A 106 5.45 0.71 -8.07
N GLY A 107 5.38 0.78 -9.41
CA GLY A 107 4.41 0.04 -10.21
C GLY A 107 4.55 -1.48 -10.17
N ALA A 108 5.66 -2.03 -9.65
CA ALA A 108 5.89 -3.46 -9.49
C ALA A 108 5.62 -3.95 -8.05
N TYR A 109 5.33 -3.07 -7.10
CA TYR A 109 5.15 -3.47 -5.70
C TYR A 109 3.92 -4.35 -5.45
N TYR A 110 2.99 -4.44 -6.42
CA TYR A 110 1.87 -5.38 -6.36
C TYR A 110 2.33 -6.85 -6.33
N TYR A 111 3.51 -7.18 -6.85
CA TYR A 111 4.08 -8.53 -6.77
C TYR A 111 4.33 -8.99 -5.32
N PHE A 112 4.41 -8.07 -4.37
CA PHE A 112 4.64 -8.39 -2.96
C PHE A 112 3.35 -8.60 -2.16
N LEU A 113 2.18 -8.29 -2.74
CA LEU A 113 0.90 -8.39 -2.03
C LEU A 113 0.60 -9.82 -1.59
N GLU A 114 0.81 -10.80 -2.47
CA GLU A 114 0.61 -12.22 -2.17
C GLU A 114 1.52 -12.69 -1.04
N THR A 115 2.79 -12.28 -1.05
CA THR A 115 3.73 -12.64 0.03
C THR A 115 3.32 -12.01 1.37
N ILE A 116 2.84 -10.77 1.37
CA ILE A 116 2.37 -10.11 2.60
C ILE A 116 1.07 -10.77 3.10
N GLU A 117 0.18 -11.17 2.18
CA GLU A 117 -1.03 -11.90 2.51
C GLU A 117 -0.74 -13.23 3.20
N ASP A 118 0.20 -14.02 2.65
CA ASP A 118 0.68 -15.26 3.29
C ASP A 118 1.20 -15.01 4.72
N MET A 119 1.89 -13.89 4.94
CA MET A 119 2.39 -13.50 6.26
C MET A 119 1.24 -13.17 7.23
N ILE A 120 0.17 -12.51 6.76
CA ILE A 120 -1.03 -12.26 7.56
C ILE A 120 -1.69 -13.58 7.95
N LEU A 121 -1.89 -14.49 6.97
CA LEU A 121 -2.55 -15.78 7.20
C LEU A 121 -1.78 -16.64 8.20
N ARG A 122 -0.46 -16.71 8.09
CA ARG A 122 0.40 -17.43 9.05
C ARG A 122 0.24 -16.90 10.47
N GLU A 123 0.20 -15.59 10.65
CA GLU A 123 0.01 -14.99 11.97
C GLU A 123 -1.40 -15.22 12.53
N CYS A 124 -2.42 -15.27 11.68
CA CYS A 124 -3.76 -15.69 12.07
C CYS A 124 -3.77 -17.17 12.51
N GLU A 125 -3.11 -18.07 11.78
CA GLU A 125 -2.99 -19.48 12.16
C GLU A 125 -2.30 -19.67 13.51
N LYS A 126 -1.21 -18.95 13.76
CA LYS A 126 -0.52 -18.96 15.06
C LYS A 126 -1.43 -18.52 16.20
N THR A 127 -2.18 -17.44 15.97
CA THR A 127 -3.16 -16.91 16.94
C THR A 127 -4.23 -17.96 17.25
N LEU A 128 -4.75 -18.66 16.23
CA LEU A 128 -5.72 -19.74 16.41
C LEU A 128 -5.16 -20.97 17.13
N LYS A 129 -3.86 -21.24 16.99
CA LYS A 129 -3.15 -22.30 17.72
C LYS A 129 -2.82 -21.94 19.17
N GLY A 130 -3.08 -20.69 19.58
CA GLY A 130 -2.77 -20.19 20.91
C GLY A 130 -1.27 -19.93 21.13
N GLU A 131 -0.51 -19.74 20.05
CA GLU A 131 0.91 -19.37 20.15
C GLU A 131 1.02 -17.91 20.61
N GLU A 132 1.73 -17.68 21.72
CA GLU A 132 1.94 -16.32 22.23
C GLU A 132 2.95 -15.55 21.38
N ALA A 133 2.74 -14.24 21.29
CA ALA A 133 3.68 -13.34 20.64
C ALA A 133 4.97 -13.26 21.46
N ASP A 134 6.10 -13.58 20.83
CA ASP A 134 7.42 -13.36 21.40
C ASP A 134 7.87 -11.90 21.26
N GLN A 135 8.97 -11.57 21.95
CA GLN A 135 9.54 -10.22 21.94
C GLN A 135 9.94 -9.78 20.52
N GLU A 136 10.48 -10.69 19.70
CA GLU A 136 10.89 -10.43 18.32
C GLU A 136 9.70 -10.03 17.44
N SER A 137 8.59 -10.76 17.54
CA SER A 137 7.35 -10.49 16.81
C SER A 137 6.75 -9.14 17.19
N MET A 138 6.89 -8.75 18.46
CA MET A 138 6.42 -7.46 18.98
C MET A 138 7.26 -6.29 18.46
N GLU A 139 8.59 -6.44 18.45
CA GLU A 139 9.51 -5.45 17.89
C GLU A 139 9.31 -5.26 16.40
N LYS A 140 9.17 -6.37 15.66
CA LYS A 140 8.89 -6.34 14.21
C LYS A 140 7.56 -5.67 13.90
N ALA A 141 6.50 -5.98 14.65
CA ALA A 141 5.21 -5.33 14.50
C ALA A 141 5.31 -3.82 14.72
N ALA A 142 6.04 -3.38 15.75
CA ALA A 142 6.25 -1.97 16.04
C ALA A 142 6.99 -1.25 14.91
N ALA A 143 8.04 -1.86 14.35
CA ALA A 143 8.82 -1.28 13.25
C ALA A 143 7.97 -1.09 11.98
N ILE A 144 7.20 -2.10 11.58
CA ILE A 144 6.31 -2.02 10.41
C ILE A 144 5.21 -0.97 10.62
N ILE A 145 4.54 -0.98 11.78
CA ILE A 145 3.47 -0.01 12.10
C ILE A 145 4.00 1.42 12.09
N LYS A 146 5.21 1.64 12.63
CA LYS A 146 5.85 2.95 12.62
C LYS A 146 6.04 3.47 11.19
N LYS A 147 6.62 2.66 10.30
CA LYS A 147 6.82 3.04 8.89
C LYS A 147 5.50 3.25 8.15
N ALA A 148 4.49 2.42 8.40
CA ALA A 148 3.16 2.59 7.80
C ALA A 148 2.49 3.90 8.25
N SER A 149 2.63 4.26 9.53
CA SER A 149 2.13 5.52 10.09
C SER A 149 2.86 6.74 9.49
N GLU A 150 4.19 6.66 9.37
CA GLU A 150 5.01 7.70 8.75
C GLU A 150 4.63 7.95 7.28
N LEU A 151 4.35 6.88 6.52
CA LEU A 151 3.85 6.97 5.15
C LEU A 151 2.45 7.61 5.08
N LYS A 152 1.53 7.19 5.96
CA LYS A 152 0.18 7.80 6.02
C LYS A 152 0.25 9.31 6.31
N ASN A 153 1.17 9.70 7.19
CA ASN A 153 1.35 11.09 7.57
C ASN A 153 1.98 11.95 6.47
N SER A 154 2.87 11.42 5.60
CA SER A 154 3.33 12.18 4.41
C SER A 154 2.17 12.44 3.46
N ILE A 155 1.38 11.41 3.14
CA ILE A 155 0.23 11.53 2.24
C ILE A 155 -0.76 12.60 2.75
N THR A 156 -0.99 12.64 4.07
CA THR A 156 -1.92 13.61 4.68
C THR A 156 -1.37 15.05 4.64
N LYS A 157 -0.06 15.22 4.85
CA LYS A 157 0.59 16.54 4.78
C LYS A 157 0.57 17.11 3.35
N GLU A 158 0.93 16.30 2.37
CA GLU A 158 0.88 16.72 0.96
C GLU A 158 -0.55 17.04 0.52
N GLY A 159 -1.54 16.29 0.99
CA GLY A 159 -2.96 16.58 0.73
C GLY A 159 -3.47 17.88 1.37
N ALA A 160 -2.91 18.29 2.52
CA ALA A 160 -3.30 19.51 3.22
C ALA A 160 -2.73 20.78 2.57
N GLU A 161 -1.50 20.73 2.06
CA GLU A 161 -0.85 21.84 1.34
C GLU A 161 -1.55 22.19 0.01
N MET A 162 -2.41 21.32 -0.52
CA MET A 162 -3.20 21.59 -1.74
C MET A 162 -4.48 22.42 -1.49
N ARG A 163 -4.96 22.50 -0.25
CA ARG A 163 -6.22 23.20 0.10
C ARG A 163 -6.00 24.63 0.64
N SER A 164 -4.75 25.03 0.83
CA SER A 164 -4.32 26.38 1.25
C SER A 164 -3.85 27.19 0.05
#